data_AF-A0A6V8DYW0-F1
#
_entry.id   AF-A0A6V8DYW0-F1
#
_cell.length_a   1.000
_cell.length_b   1.000
_cell.length_c   1.000
_cell.angle_alpha   90.00
_cell.angle_beta   90.00
_cell.angle_gamma   90.00
#
_symmetry.space_group_name_H-M   'P 1'
#
loop_
_entity.id
_entity.type
_entity.pdbx_description
1 polymer ?
#
loop_
_entity_poly.entity_id
_entity_poly.type
_entity_poly.pdbx_seq_one_letter_code
_entity_poly.pdbx_strand_id
1 'polypeptide(L)'
;MDQPSKAAKLILLGTGFGLILICGFAIIEERMVVTEIGFGHLFLLIGIICLMMAKLVSYETSFLSTLFPNETVAELKQRVDQDINQLSHENRVGNAWAELESKVLTDEIDSEQE
;
A
#
# COMPACT_ATOMS: atom_id res chain seq x y z
N MET A 1 15.97 -5.09 8.19
CA MET A 1 14.71 -4.34 8.37
C MET A 1 13.66 -5.02 7.52
N ASP A 2 12.50 -5.31 8.11
CA ASP A 2 11.56 -6.33 7.64
C ASP A 2 10.80 -5.98 6.36
N GLN A 3 10.45 -7.03 5.59
CA GLN A 3 9.60 -6.95 4.41
C GLN A 3 8.24 -6.31 4.75
N PRO A 4 7.67 -5.45 3.89
CA PRO A 4 6.43 -4.74 4.19
C PRO A 4 5.24 -5.70 4.42
N SER A 5 5.20 -6.81 3.69
CA SER A 5 4.27 -7.93 3.91
C SER A 5 4.32 -8.50 5.33
N LYS A 6 5.52 -8.66 5.89
CA LYS A 6 5.75 -9.21 7.22
C LYS A 6 5.29 -8.26 8.31
N ALA A 7 5.58 -6.96 8.16
CA ALA A 7 5.11 -5.93 9.07
C ALA A 7 3.56 -5.85 9.09
N ALA A 8 2.93 -5.83 7.91
CA ALA A 8 1.48 -5.82 7.79
C ALA A 8 0.82 -7.05 8.45
N LYS A 9 1.40 -8.24 8.26
CA LYS A 9 0.94 -9.47 8.90
C LYS A 9 1.01 -9.40 10.42
N LEU A 10 2.12 -8.89 10.98
CA LEU A 10 2.31 -8.75 12.42
C LEU A 10 1.28 -7.81 13.03
N ILE A 11 1.01 -6.67 12.39
CA ILE A 11 -0.01 -5.71 12.84
C ILE A 11 -1.39 -6.36 12.82
N LEU A 12 -1.78 -6.99 11.71
CA LEU A 12 -3.10 -7.63 11.60
C LEU A 12 -3.29 -8.76 12.61
N LEU A 13 -2.24 -9.57 12.83
CA LEU A 13 -2.27 -10.66 13.80
C LEU A 13 -2.38 -10.11 15.22
N GLY A 14 -1.59 -9.10 15.57
CA GLY A 14 -1.65 -8.43 16.88
C GLY A 14 -3.01 -7.80 17.15
N THR A 15 -3.57 -7.07 16.18
CA THR A 15 -4.91 -6.48 16.29
C THR A 15 -6.00 -7.54 16.38
N GLY A 16 -5.93 -8.60 15.57
CA GLY A 16 -6.89 -9.70 15.60
C GLY A 16 -6.92 -10.43 16.95
N PHE A 17 -5.75 -10.81 17.48
CA PHE A 17 -5.64 -11.41 18.81
C PHE A 17 -6.07 -10.46 19.92
N GLY A 18 -5.72 -9.17 19.84
CA GLY A 18 -6.14 -8.15 20.80
C GLY A 18 -7.66 -8.03 20.87
N LEU A 19 -8.33 -7.97 19.73
CA LEU A 19 -9.80 -7.91 19.67
C LEU A 19 -10.46 -9.14 20.27
N ILE A 20 -9.92 -10.33 20.00
CA ILE A 20 -10.42 -11.59 20.58
C ILE A 20 -10.22 -11.61 22.11
N LEU A 21 -9.06 -11.16 22.60
CA LEU A 21 -8.81 -11.06 24.05
C LEU A 21 -9.75 -10.08 24.73
N ILE A 22 -10.00 -8.91 24.14
CA ILE A 22 -10.97 -7.94 24.65
C ILE A 22 -12.37 -8.57 24.75
N CYS A 23 -12.78 -9.33 23.74
CA CYS A 23 -14.06 -10.05 23.79
C CYS A 23 -14.06 -11.11 24.91
N GLY A 24 -12.95 -11.83 25.10
CA GLY A 24 -12.79 -12.78 26.21
C GLY A 24 -12.97 -12.12 27.58
N PHE A 25 -12.33 -10.96 27.80
CA PHE A 25 -12.51 -10.19 29.03
C PHE A 25 -13.93 -9.65 29.19
N ALA A 26 -14.56 -9.20 28.11
CA ALA A 26 -15.95 -8.72 28.13
C ALA A 26 -16.94 -9.83 28.54
N ILE A 27 -16.67 -11.08 28.17
CA ILE A 27 -17.47 -12.24 28.61
C ILE A 27 -17.24 -12.53 30.10
N ILE A 28 -15.99 -12.45 30.57
CA ILE A 28 -15.65 -12.69 31.99
C ILE A 28 -16.29 -11.64 32.91
N GLU A 29 -16.36 -10.37 32.47
CA GLU A 29 -17.02 -9.29 33.22
C GLU A 29 -18.56 -9.30 33.08
N GLU A 30 -19.15 -10.33 32.47
CA GLU A 30 -20.60 -10.44 32.17
C GLU A 30 -21.16 -9.27 31.32
N ARG A 31 -20.30 -8.46 30.70
CA ARG A 31 -20.69 -7.38 29.79
C ARG A 31 -21.11 -7.90 28.41
N MET A 32 -20.74 -9.13 28.09
CA MET A 32 -21.06 -9.80 26.84
C MET A 32 -21.50 -11.22 27.12
N VAL A 33 -22.68 -11.61 26.64
CA VAL A 33 -23.20 -12.97 26.76
C VAL A 33 -23.22 -13.61 25.38
N VAL A 34 -22.75 -14.85 25.25
CA VAL A 34 -22.65 -15.56 23.96
C VAL A 34 -24.02 -15.92 23.39
N THR A 35 -25.06 -15.98 24.23
CA THR A 35 -26.42 -16.37 23.83
C THR A 35 -27.21 -15.24 23.17
N GLU A 36 -26.79 -13.98 23.35
CA GLU A 36 -27.48 -12.83 22.80
C GLU A 36 -26.57 -12.02 21.88
N ILE A 37 -27.05 -11.74 20.68
CA ILE A 37 -26.33 -10.88 19.74
C ILE A 37 -26.33 -9.44 20.24
N GLY A 38 -25.14 -8.94 20.53
CA GLY A 38 -24.88 -7.57 20.99
C GLY A 38 -23.63 -6.99 20.35
N PHE A 39 -23.35 -5.71 20.63
CA PHE A 39 -22.21 -4.97 20.03
C PHE A 39 -20.85 -5.66 20.21
N GLY A 40 -20.64 -6.41 21.30
CA GLY A 40 -19.40 -7.18 21.52
C GLY A 40 -19.11 -8.21 20.42
N HIS A 41 -20.13 -8.79 19.79
CA HIS A 41 -19.96 -9.79 18.74
C HIS A 41 -19.39 -9.18 17.45
N LEU A 42 -19.59 -7.88 17.22
CA LEU A 42 -18.99 -7.18 16.08
C LEU A 42 -17.47 -7.13 16.20
N PHE A 43 -16.95 -6.87 17.41
CA PHE A 43 -15.50 -6.87 17.66
C PHE A 43 -14.90 -8.26 17.46
N LEU A 44 -15.63 -9.31 17.83
CA LEU A 44 -15.22 -10.69 17.61
C LEU A 44 -15.17 -11.03 16.11
N LEU A 45 -16.19 -10.62 15.34
CA LEU A 45 -16.24 -10.81 13.89
C LEU A 45 -15.08 -10.06 13.20
N ILE A 46 -14.85 -8.79 13.57
CA ILE A 46 -13.73 -8.00 13.05
C ILE A 46 -12.39 -8.65 13.41
N GLY A 47 -12.24 -9.15 14.63
CA GLY A 47 -11.03 -9.88 15.05
C GLY A 47 -10.75 -11.11 14.18
N ILE A 48 -11.78 -11.90 13.86
CA ILE A 48 -11.68 -13.04 12.95
C ILE A 48 -11.30 -12.60 11.53
N ILE A 49 -11.93 -11.53 11.02
CA ILE A 49 -11.57 -10.95 9.71
C ILE A 49 -10.10 -10.53 9.70
N CYS A 50 -9.61 -9.86 10.74
CA CYS A 50 -8.20 -9.48 10.85
C CYS A 50 -7.28 -10.71 10.81
N LEU A 51 -7.61 -11.81 11.50
CA LEU A 51 -6.78 -13.02 11.44
C LEU A 51 -6.80 -13.70 10.06
N MET A 52 -7.97 -13.76 9.42
CA MET A 52 -8.13 -14.27 8.05
C MET A 52 -7.31 -13.44 7.05
N MET A 53 -7.40 -12.12 7.17
CA MET A 53 -6.70 -11.18 6.32
C MET A 53 -5.17 -11.24 6.55
N ALA A 54 -4.72 -11.53 7.78
CA ALA A 54 -3.30 -11.74 8.10
C ALA A 54 -2.73 -12.97 7.36
N LYS A 55 -3.50 -14.05 7.28
CA LYS A 55 -3.16 -15.22 6.48
C LYS A 55 -3.12 -14.87 4.99
N LEU A 56 -4.08 -14.09 4.53
CA LEU A 56 -4.23 -13.73 3.13
C LEU A 56 -3.06 -12.85 2.60
N VAL A 57 -2.47 -11.99 3.43
CA VAL A 57 -1.25 -11.20 3.09
C VAL A 57 -0.08 -12.08 2.65
N SER A 58 -0.01 -13.33 3.11
CA SER A 58 1.08 -14.24 2.75
C SER A 58 0.86 -14.94 1.39
N TYR A 59 -0.30 -14.77 0.76
CA TYR A 59 -0.59 -15.33 -0.56
C TYR A 59 -0.24 -14.32 -1.65
N GLU A 60 0.61 -14.72 -2.60
CA GLU A 60 1.10 -13.85 -3.68
C GLU A 60 -0.01 -13.35 -4.63
N THR A 61 -1.16 -14.05 -4.71
CA THR A 61 -2.26 -13.73 -5.63
C THR A 61 -3.38 -12.88 -5.02
N SER A 62 -3.24 -12.45 -3.76
CA SER A 62 -4.26 -11.64 -3.10
C SER A 62 -4.20 -10.17 -3.50
N PHE A 63 -5.33 -9.46 -3.48
CA PHE A 63 -5.35 -8.00 -3.55
C PHE A 63 -4.43 -7.32 -2.51
N LEU A 64 -4.18 -7.99 -1.38
CA LEU A 64 -3.26 -7.46 -0.37
C LEU A 64 -1.79 -7.60 -0.75
N SER A 65 -1.42 -8.52 -1.65
CA SER A 65 -0.03 -8.64 -2.11
C SER A 65 0.37 -7.48 -3.03
N THR A 66 -0.59 -6.88 -3.75
CA THR A 66 -0.34 -5.66 -4.52
C THR A 66 -0.12 -4.44 -3.63
N LEU A 67 -0.75 -4.40 -2.45
CA LEU A 67 -0.64 -3.27 -1.52
C LEU A 67 0.56 -3.43 -0.56
N PHE A 68 0.84 -4.67 -0.15
CA PHE A 68 1.96 -5.04 0.71
C PHE A 68 2.82 -6.12 0.02
N PRO A 69 3.59 -5.74 -1.01
CA PRO A 69 4.42 -6.67 -1.75
C PRO A 69 5.41 -7.39 -0.83
N ASN A 70 5.66 -8.65 -1.14
CA ASN A 70 6.64 -9.44 -0.42
C ASN A 70 8.04 -9.22 -0.97
N GLU A 71 8.47 -7.96 -1.07
CA GLU A 71 9.76 -7.57 -1.65
C GLU A 71 10.82 -7.29 -0.57
N THR A 72 12.07 -7.58 -0.91
CA THR A 72 13.25 -7.24 -0.12
C THR A 72 13.63 -5.77 -0.30
N VAL A 73 14.47 -5.23 0.60
CA VAL A 73 14.96 -3.85 0.49
C VAL A 73 15.75 -3.61 -0.80
N ALA A 74 16.46 -4.63 -1.29
CA ALA A 74 17.21 -4.54 -2.55
C ALA A 74 16.27 -4.40 -3.75
N GLU A 75 15.21 -5.21 -3.80
CA GLU A 75 14.19 -5.17 -4.85
C GLU A 75 13.40 -3.85 -4.80
N LEU A 76 13.00 -3.41 -3.60
CA LEU A 76 12.32 -2.12 -3.42
C LEU A 76 13.20 -0.96 -3.88
N LYS A 77 14.49 -0.97 -3.52
CA LYS A 77 15.45 0.04 -3.97
C LYS A 77 15.60 0.01 -5.48
N GLN A 78 15.74 -1.17 -6.08
CA GLN A 78 15.89 -1.32 -7.53
C GLN A 78 14.67 -0.76 -8.27
N ARG A 79 13.45 -1.08 -7.83
CA ARG A 79 12.23 -0.54 -8.44
C ARG A 79 12.17 0.97 -8.35
N VAL A 80 12.41 1.53 -7.16
CA VAL A 80 12.39 2.99 -6.96
C VAL A 80 13.46 3.68 -7.81
N ASP A 81 14.66 3.10 -7.92
CA ASP A 81 15.73 3.64 -8.75
C ASP A 81 15.37 3.62 -10.24
N GLN A 82 14.70 2.55 -10.70
CA GLN A 82 14.17 2.45 -12.05
C GLN A 82 13.08 3.50 -12.32
N ASP A 83 12.12 3.66 -11.41
CA ASP A 83 11.03 4.64 -11.52
C ASP A 83 11.59 6.08 -11.59
N ILE A 84 12.57 6.40 -10.74
CA ILE A 84 13.24 7.72 -10.72
C ILE A 84 14.04 7.95 -12.00
N ASN A 85 14.76 6.95 -12.48
CA ASN A 85 15.54 7.07 -13.70
C ASN A 85 14.64 7.23 -14.93
N GLN A 86 13.51 6.53 -14.97
CA GLN A 86 12.49 6.68 -16.02
C GLN A 86 11.91 8.10 -16.01
N LEU A 87 11.46 8.60 -14.86
CA LEU A 87 10.96 9.97 -14.73
C LEU A 87 11.99 11.03 -15.14
N SER A 88 13.26 10.83 -14.75
CA SER A 88 14.37 11.70 -15.15
C SER A 88 14.59 11.70 -16.66
N HIS A 89 14.54 10.52 -17.28
CA HIS A 89 14.65 10.37 -18.73
C HIS A 89 13.50 11.05 -19.47
N GLU A 90 12.26 10.81 -19.04
CA GLU A 90 11.05 11.43 -19.61
C GLU A 90 11.09 12.96 -19.50
N ASN A 91 11.53 13.50 -18.35
CA ASN A 91 11.69 14.94 -18.15
C ASN A 91 12.77 15.53 -19.07
N ARG A 92 13.93 14.86 -19.20
CA ARG A 92 15.01 15.32 -20.10
C ARG A 92 14.55 15.35 -21.55
N VAL A 93 13.85 14.31 -22.01
CA VAL A 93 13.30 14.26 -23.37
C VAL A 93 12.24 15.34 -23.55
N GLY A 94 11.33 15.51 -22.59
CA GLY A 94 10.32 16.57 -22.62
C GLY A 94 10.92 17.97 -22.72
N ASN A 95 11.95 18.27 -21.92
CA ASN A 95 12.67 19.55 -22.00
C ASN A 95 13.37 19.75 -23.35
N ALA A 96 13.97 18.69 -23.90
CA ALA A 96 14.60 18.76 -25.23
C ALA A 96 13.56 19.03 -26.33
N TRP A 97 12.37 18.44 -26.23
CA TRP A 97 11.26 18.75 -27.14
C TRP A 97 10.78 20.20 -26.99
N ALA A 98 10.63 20.70 -25.76
CA ALA A 98 10.23 22.08 -25.51
C ALA A 98 11.26 23.10 -26.03
N GLU A 99 12.56 22.80 -25.89
CA GLU A 99 13.63 23.64 -26.43
C GLU A 99 13.61 23.64 -27.97
N LEU A 100 13.41 22.47 -28.59
CA LEU A 100 13.27 22.37 -30.05
C LEU A 100 12.04 23.12 -30.57
N GLU A 101 10.89 22.98 -29.90
CA GLU A 101 9.65 23.69 -30.25
C GLU A 101 9.83 25.22 -30.13
N SER A 102 10.44 25.69 -29.04
CA SER A 102 10.77 27.11 -28.85
C SER A 102 11.68 27.65 -29.95
N LYS A 103 12.69 26.87 -30.34
CA LYS A 103 13.62 27.26 -31.41
C LYS A 103 12.93 27.33 -32.76
N VAL A 104 12.07 26.36 -33.09
CA VAL A 104 11.28 26.35 -34.34
C VAL A 104 10.34 27.55 -34.39
N LEU A 105 9.62 27.84 -33.29
CA LEU A 105 8.74 29.01 -33.22
C LEU A 105 9.50 30.33 -33.40
N THR A 106 10.71 30.44 -32.86
CA THR A 106 11.55 31.63 -33.03
C THR A 106 12.01 31.78 -34.49
N ASP A 107 12.42 30.66 -35.12
CA ASP A 107 12.85 30.63 -36.53
C ASP A 107 11.69 30.98 -37.49
N GLU A 108 10.48 30.48 -37.23
CA GLU A 108 9.27 30.85 -37.99
C GLU A 108 8.97 32.36 -37.85
N ILE A 109 9.04 32.93 -36.64
CA ILE A 109 8.81 34.37 -36.41
C ILE A 109 9.83 35.24 -37.13
N ASP A 110 11.12 34.87 -37.11
CA ASP A 110 12.17 35.61 -37.81
C ASP A 110 11.98 35.53 -39.33
N SER A 111 11.54 34.37 -39.85
CA SER A 111 11.28 34.20 -41.28
C SER A 111 10.04 34.94 -41.81
N GLU A 112 9.04 35.22 -40.96
CA GLU A 112 7.86 36.03 -41.32
C GLU A 112 8.12 37.55 -41.29
N GLN A 113 9.22 38.00 -40.67
CA GLN A 113 9.58 39.42 -40.55
C GLN A 113 10.51 39.92 -41.67
N GLU A 114 11.07 39.03 -42.51
CA GLU A 114 11.78 39.35 -43.76
C GLU A 114 10.84 39.43 -44.97
#